data_AF-A0AA39ZFF1-F1
#
_entry.id   AF-A0AA39ZFF1-F1
#
_cell.length_a   1.000
_cell.length_b   1.000
_cell.length_c   1.000
_cell.angle_alpha   90.00
_cell.angle_beta   90.00
_cell.angle_gamma   90.00
#
_symmetry.space_group_name_H-M   'P 1'
#
loop_
_entity.id
_entity.type
_entity.pdbx_description
1 polymer ?
#
loop_
_entity_poly.entity_id
_entity_poly.type
_entity_poly.pdbx_seq_one_letter_code
_entity_poly.pdbx_strand_id
1 'polypeptide(L)'
;MPSSFFTLTTSEWPQRIVLLGVILAPLFDVTAAVKFLTAQTAPVGISSECLDALTVDVPCSLYVSRFRPGYYYTETVLDEACTAGCEAGLLSYETSVVSACSSDTWEGYDDDDDGGEQLGTIPSLLRYLYSVICLRDSGRWCNVLGGVAAQTSDPGSKCPSNREIVVVQGLHFRKTAQVYTRARLPQTQQHPLHAICASSKA
;
A
#
# COMPACT_ATOMS: atom_id res chain seq x y z
N MET A 1 6.24 65.55 47.71
CA MET A 1 6.82 64.49 46.86
C MET A 1 7.95 63.86 47.67
N PRO A 2 7.67 62.74 48.36
CA PRO A 2 8.26 61.46 47.96
C PRO A 2 7.36 60.23 48.22
N SER A 3 7.93 59.11 47.78
CA SER A 3 7.51 57.72 47.64
C SER A 3 7.19 56.93 48.92
N SER A 4 6.34 55.90 48.79
CA SER A 4 6.66 54.46 49.00
C SER A 4 5.70 53.62 49.87
N PHE A 5 5.11 52.61 49.19
CA PHE A 5 4.80 51.21 49.56
C PHE A 5 4.08 50.83 50.86
N PHE A 6 3.02 50.00 50.73
CA PHE A 6 2.95 48.64 51.27
C PHE A 6 1.81 47.80 50.65
N THR A 7 1.87 46.49 50.86
CA THR A 7 1.47 45.35 50.02
C THR A 7 0.03 44.83 50.15
N LEU A 8 -0.43 44.23 49.03
CA LEU A 8 -1.28 43.05 48.81
C LEU A 8 -2.01 42.38 49.99
N THR A 9 -3.33 42.17 49.84
CA THR A 9 -3.95 40.88 50.16
C THR A 9 -4.89 40.47 49.02
N THR A 10 -4.57 39.36 48.38
CA THR A 10 -5.38 38.71 47.33
C THR A 10 -6.39 37.81 48.00
N SER A 11 -7.68 38.03 47.72
CA SER A 11 -8.78 37.21 48.22
C SER A 11 -8.75 35.82 47.58
N GLU A 12 -8.79 34.82 48.44
CA GLU A 12 -8.91 33.40 48.18
C GLU A 12 -10.18 33.10 47.37
N TRP A 13 -10.03 32.40 46.24
CA TRP A 13 -11.10 31.65 45.59
C TRP A 13 -10.62 30.23 45.30
N PRO A 14 -11.44 29.20 45.59
CA PRO A 14 -10.96 27.88 45.94
C PRO A 14 -10.55 27.04 44.73
N GLN A 15 -9.53 26.23 45.00
CA GLN A 15 -9.06 25.14 44.18
C GLN A 15 -10.18 24.16 43.86
N ARG A 16 -10.44 23.96 42.56
CA ARG A 16 -10.94 22.71 41.94
C ARG A 16 -11.13 22.98 40.45
N ILE A 17 -10.31 22.35 39.61
CA ILE A 17 -10.68 21.63 38.38
C ILE A 17 -9.40 21.24 37.61
N VAL A 18 -9.07 19.95 37.76
CA VAL A 18 -8.63 19.02 36.72
C VAL A 18 -7.29 19.29 36.01
N LEU A 19 -6.24 18.70 36.59
CA LEU A 19 -5.15 18.05 35.84
C LEU A 19 -5.74 16.93 34.96
N LEU A 20 -5.84 17.14 33.65
CA LEU A 20 -5.90 16.07 32.63
C LEU A 20 -5.75 16.67 31.22
N GLY A 21 -4.60 17.28 30.98
CA GLY A 21 -4.11 17.56 29.62
C GLY A 21 -3.27 16.40 29.11
N VAL A 22 -3.87 15.22 28.93
CA VAL A 22 -3.25 14.19 28.09
C VAL A 22 -3.37 14.71 26.66
N ILE A 23 -2.28 15.31 26.17
CA ILE A 23 -2.15 15.68 24.77
C ILE A 23 -2.22 14.36 23.99
N LEU A 24 -3.39 14.08 23.43
CA LEU A 24 -3.58 13.05 22.42
C LEU A 24 -2.88 13.55 21.16
N ALA A 25 -1.56 13.42 21.11
CA ALA A 25 -0.84 13.58 19.85
C ALA A 25 -1.34 12.44 18.96
N PRO A 26 -2.02 12.70 17.83
CA PRO A 26 -2.13 11.67 16.81
C PRO A 26 -0.70 11.23 16.49
N LEU A 27 -0.45 9.93 16.60
CA LEU A 27 0.72 9.28 16.01
C LEU A 27 0.57 9.50 14.50
N PHE A 28 1.02 10.65 14.01
CA PHE A 28 1.23 10.86 12.59
C PHE A 28 2.42 9.97 12.24
N ASP A 29 2.09 8.73 11.87
CA ASP A 29 3.01 7.85 11.19
C ASP A 29 3.47 8.63 9.95
N VAL A 30 4.74 9.05 9.95
CA VAL A 30 5.33 9.76 8.82
C VAL A 30 5.56 8.71 7.74
N THR A 31 4.49 8.32 7.07
CA THR A 31 4.57 7.44 5.91
C THR A 31 5.31 8.21 4.83
N ALA A 32 6.46 7.70 4.38
CA ALA A 32 7.13 8.21 3.20
C ALA A 32 6.11 8.22 2.05
N ALA A 33 5.94 9.38 1.41
CA ALA A 33 5.10 9.48 0.23
C ALA A 33 5.93 9.15 -1.01
N VAL A 34 5.36 8.37 -1.92
CA VAL A 34 6.06 7.85 -3.09
C VAL A 34 5.23 8.01 -4.35
N LYS A 35 5.90 8.23 -5.47
CA LYS A 35 5.29 8.18 -6.80
C LYS A 35 5.52 6.80 -7.40
N PHE A 36 4.43 6.10 -7.70
CA PHE A 36 4.51 4.80 -8.37
C PHE A 36 4.85 4.93 -9.85
N LEU A 37 4.44 6.03 -10.48
CA LEU A 37 4.84 6.43 -11.82
C LEU A 37 5.38 7.86 -11.80
N THR A 38 6.34 8.14 -12.66
CA THR A 38 6.79 9.50 -12.97
C THR A 38 6.37 9.89 -14.38
N ALA A 39 6.47 11.18 -14.72
CA ALA A 39 6.21 11.65 -16.08
C ALA A 39 7.11 10.98 -17.14
N GLN A 40 8.25 10.39 -16.74
CA GLN A 40 9.15 9.68 -17.64
C GLN A 40 8.78 8.20 -17.80
N THR A 41 8.08 7.62 -16.83
CA THR A 41 7.68 6.20 -16.85
C THR A 41 6.18 6.02 -17.16
N ALA A 42 5.41 7.10 -17.16
CA ALA A 42 4.01 7.08 -17.52
C ALA A 42 3.83 6.87 -19.03
N PRO A 43 2.74 6.21 -19.45
CA PRO A 43 2.37 6.07 -20.85
C PRO A 43 2.29 7.40 -21.60
N VAL A 44 2.76 7.39 -22.85
CA VAL A 44 2.64 8.54 -23.76
C VAL A 44 1.25 8.56 -24.40
N GLY A 45 0.78 9.74 -24.81
CA GLY A 45 -0.50 9.89 -25.52
C GLY A 45 -1.74 9.87 -24.63
N ILE A 46 -1.58 9.94 -23.32
CA ILE A 46 -2.67 10.00 -22.33
C ILE A 46 -3.07 11.45 -22.04
N SER A 47 -4.26 11.65 -21.46
CA SER A 47 -4.69 12.98 -21.03
C SER A 47 -3.79 13.53 -19.91
N SER A 48 -3.70 14.86 -19.81
CA SER A 48 -2.97 15.50 -18.71
C SER A 48 -3.58 15.18 -17.35
N GLU A 49 -4.92 15.09 -17.27
CA GLU A 49 -5.63 14.73 -16.04
C GLU A 49 -5.24 13.32 -15.57
N CYS A 50 -5.15 12.36 -16.50
CA CYS A 50 -4.69 11.02 -16.18
C CYS A 50 -3.22 10.98 -15.77
N LEU A 51 -2.35 11.73 -16.44
CA LEU A 51 -0.94 11.83 -16.08
C LEU A 51 -0.75 12.40 -14.67
N ASP A 52 -1.48 13.46 -14.33
CA ASP A 52 -1.45 14.08 -13.01
C ASP A 52 -1.95 13.10 -11.93
N ALA A 53 -3.03 12.36 -12.22
CA ALA A 53 -3.53 11.33 -11.32
C ALA A 53 -2.53 10.18 -11.12
N LEU A 54 -1.88 9.71 -12.19
CA LEU A 54 -0.92 8.60 -12.13
C LEU A 54 0.37 8.94 -11.39
N THR A 55 0.77 10.22 -11.38
CA THR A 55 2.05 10.71 -10.84
C THR A 55 1.93 11.41 -9.48
N VAL A 56 0.78 11.28 -8.82
CA VAL A 56 0.56 11.80 -7.47
C VAL A 56 1.38 11.03 -6.43
N ASP A 57 1.77 11.72 -5.37
CA ASP A 57 2.42 11.11 -4.20
C ASP A 57 1.41 10.29 -3.39
N VAL A 58 1.74 9.04 -3.10
CA VAL A 58 0.93 8.11 -2.30
C VAL A 58 1.65 7.81 -1.00
N PRO A 59 1.01 7.91 0.18
CA PRO A 59 1.62 7.69 1.50
C PRO A 59 1.93 6.19 1.78
N CYS A 60 2.85 5.61 1.00
CA CYS A 60 3.21 4.19 1.01
C CYS A 60 4.72 4.01 0.92
N SER A 61 5.24 2.93 1.51
CA SER A 61 6.62 2.51 1.22
C SER A 61 6.77 2.07 -0.24
N LEU A 62 7.96 2.31 -0.83
CA LEU A 62 8.31 1.85 -2.17
C LEU A 62 8.25 0.31 -2.31
N TYR A 63 8.27 -0.44 -1.21
CA TYR A 63 8.10 -1.89 -1.25
C TYR A 63 6.78 -2.32 -1.89
N VAL A 64 5.71 -1.53 -1.74
CA VAL A 64 4.38 -1.83 -2.30
C VAL A 64 4.44 -1.93 -3.83
N SER A 65 5.25 -1.10 -4.50
CA SER A 65 5.42 -1.16 -5.96
C SER A 65 6.16 -2.42 -6.43
N ARG A 66 6.66 -3.24 -5.48
CA ARG A 66 7.52 -4.40 -5.72
C ARG A 66 6.87 -5.69 -5.24
N PHE A 67 5.65 -5.59 -4.72
CA PHE A 67 4.80 -6.72 -4.40
C PHE A 67 4.51 -7.56 -5.65
N ARG A 68 4.60 -8.88 -5.49
CA ARG A 68 4.42 -9.85 -6.57
C ARG A 68 3.61 -11.04 -6.04
N PRO A 69 2.70 -11.58 -6.87
CA PRO A 69 1.99 -12.80 -6.50
C PRO A 69 2.99 -13.96 -6.33
N GLY A 70 2.72 -14.82 -5.35
CA GLY A 70 3.54 -16.00 -5.07
C GLY A 70 4.88 -15.74 -4.35
N TYR A 71 5.21 -14.49 -4.04
CA TYR A 71 6.40 -14.14 -3.26
C TYR A 71 6.07 -14.06 -1.76
N TYR A 72 7.04 -14.46 -0.95
CA TYR A 72 7.00 -14.35 0.50
C TYR A 72 7.97 -13.29 0.97
N TYR A 73 7.49 -12.38 1.82
CA TYR A 73 8.20 -11.23 2.35
C TYR A 73 8.46 -11.44 3.85
N THR A 74 9.52 -10.81 4.36
CA THR A 74 9.84 -10.85 5.79
C THR A 74 8.87 -9.96 6.59
N GLU A 75 8.70 -10.24 7.88
CA GLU A 75 7.88 -9.40 8.77
C GLU A 75 8.31 -7.93 8.72
N THR A 76 9.61 -7.64 8.73
CA THR A 76 10.12 -6.27 8.63
C THR A 76 9.63 -5.52 7.39
N VAL A 77 9.62 -6.17 6.22
CA VAL A 77 9.12 -5.54 4.98
C VAL A 77 7.61 -5.33 5.06
N LEU A 78 6.88 -6.28 5.64
CA LEU A 78 5.43 -6.19 5.78
C LEU A 78 5.03 -5.12 6.81
N ASP A 79 5.69 -5.04 7.96
CA ASP A 79 5.43 -4.02 8.97
C ASP A 79 5.67 -2.60 8.43
N GLU A 80 6.68 -2.42 7.58
CA GLU A 80 6.96 -1.12 6.95
C GLU A 80 5.97 -0.78 5.83
N ALA A 81 5.59 -1.76 5.00
CA ALA A 81 4.76 -1.52 3.82
C ALA A 81 3.26 -1.52 4.13
N CYS A 82 2.81 -2.40 5.02
CA CYS A 82 1.41 -2.73 5.26
C CYS A 82 0.80 -1.87 6.38
N THR A 83 0.78 -0.55 6.17
CA THR A 83 0.21 0.43 7.11
C THR A 83 -1.18 0.89 6.70
N ALA A 84 -2.02 1.27 7.67
CA ALA A 84 -3.36 1.82 7.39
C ALA A 84 -3.30 3.10 6.54
N GLY A 85 -2.26 3.92 6.71
CA GLY A 85 -2.02 5.11 5.88
C GLY A 85 -1.79 4.73 4.41
N CYS A 86 -1.02 3.67 4.16
CA CYS A 86 -0.80 3.19 2.81
C CYS A 86 -2.05 2.57 2.20
N GLU A 87 -2.83 1.78 2.95
CA GLU A 87 -4.11 1.23 2.48
C GLU A 87 -5.06 2.35 2.02
N ALA A 88 -5.24 3.38 2.85
CA ALA A 88 -6.06 4.55 2.52
C ALA A 88 -5.50 5.33 1.33
N GLY A 89 -4.17 5.48 1.26
CA GLY A 89 -3.47 6.11 0.14
C GLY A 89 -3.71 5.40 -1.18
N LEU A 90 -3.60 4.06 -1.20
CA LEU A 90 -3.85 3.24 -2.39
C LEU A 90 -5.30 3.31 -2.84
N LEU A 91 -6.26 3.32 -1.92
CA LEU A 91 -7.68 3.49 -2.25
C LEU A 91 -7.95 4.86 -2.89
N SER A 92 -7.37 5.93 -2.32
CA SER A 92 -7.48 7.27 -2.89
C SER A 92 -6.82 7.37 -4.26
N TYR A 93 -5.65 6.74 -4.41
CA TYR A 93 -4.92 6.68 -5.68
C TYR A 93 -5.71 5.96 -6.76
N GLU A 94 -6.25 4.78 -6.47
CA GLU A 94 -7.12 4.02 -7.38
C GLU A 94 -8.35 4.81 -7.79
N THR A 95 -9.05 5.41 -6.82
CA THR A 95 -10.24 6.22 -7.10
C THR A 95 -9.92 7.40 -8.03
N SER A 96 -8.83 8.11 -7.76
CA SER A 96 -8.37 9.26 -8.56
C SER A 96 -8.04 8.86 -9.99
N VAL A 97 -7.21 7.82 -10.15
CA VAL A 97 -6.76 7.34 -11.47
C VAL A 97 -7.92 6.74 -12.27
N VAL A 98 -8.79 5.93 -11.66
CA VAL A 98 -9.96 5.37 -12.36
C VAL A 98 -10.89 6.48 -12.84
N SER A 99 -11.07 7.54 -12.06
CA SER A 99 -11.88 8.68 -12.46
C SER A 99 -11.24 9.48 -13.61
N ALA A 100 -9.94 9.79 -13.51
CA ALA A 100 -9.24 10.65 -14.46
C ALA A 100 -8.85 9.93 -15.77
N CYS A 101 -8.59 8.62 -15.71
CA CYS A 101 -8.07 7.83 -16.83
C CYS A 101 -9.13 6.94 -17.50
N SER A 102 -10.43 7.15 -17.24
CA SER A 102 -11.49 6.23 -17.70
C SER A 102 -11.57 6.07 -19.23
N SER A 103 -11.12 7.06 -19.99
CA SER A 103 -11.02 7.04 -21.46
C SER A 103 -9.63 6.73 -21.99
N ASP A 104 -8.63 6.66 -21.12
CA ASP A 104 -7.23 6.53 -21.52
C ASP A 104 -6.78 5.07 -21.44
N THR A 105 -6.26 4.60 -22.56
CA THR A 105 -5.67 3.27 -22.70
C THR A 105 -4.18 3.38 -22.88
N TRP A 106 -3.46 2.35 -22.45
CA TRP A 106 -2.06 2.20 -22.76
C TRP A 106 -1.85 0.98 -23.63
N GLU A 107 -1.29 1.21 -24.81
CA GLU A 107 -0.68 0.16 -25.61
C GLU A 107 0.55 -0.30 -24.82
N GLY A 108 0.42 -1.45 -24.16
CA GLY A 108 1.51 -2.06 -23.42
C GLY A 108 2.71 -2.37 -24.32
N TYR A 109 3.65 -3.16 -23.81
CA TYR A 109 4.75 -3.63 -24.66
C TYR A 109 4.21 -4.55 -25.77
N ASP A 110 4.35 -4.08 -27.01
CA ASP A 110 4.10 -4.68 -28.33
C ASP A 110 3.69 -6.16 -28.28
N ASP A 111 2.47 -6.46 -28.74
CA ASP A 111 2.02 -7.75 -29.34
C ASP A 111 0.49 -7.90 -29.35
N ASP A 112 -0.27 -6.99 -28.72
CA ASP A 112 -1.74 -7.09 -28.65
C ASP A 112 -2.38 -6.16 -29.70
N ASP A 113 -2.79 -6.71 -30.84
CA ASP A 113 -3.64 -6.08 -31.87
C ASP A 113 -5.06 -5.71 -31.36
N ASP A 114 -5.33 -6.00 -30.08
CA ASP A 114 -6.61 -5.85 -29.41
C ASP A 114 -6.57 -4.65 -28.45
N GLY A 115 -6.75 -3.44 -28.99
CA GLY A 115 -7.09 -2.19 -28.28
C GLY A 115 -6.65 -2.08 -26.81
N GLY A 116 -5.54 -1.38 -26.56
CA GLY A 116 -4.78 -1.28 -25.31
C GLY A 116 -5.54 -1.35 -23.97
N GLU A 117 -4.81 -1.75 -22.91
CA GLU A 117 -5.37 -1.95 -21.57
C GLU A 117 -5.75 -0.61 -20.92
N GLN A 118 -6.83 -0.60 -20.12
CA GLN A 118 -7.26 0.60 -19.39
C GLN A 118 -6.24 0.97 -18.31
N LEU A 119 -5.86 2.24 -18.25
CA LEU A 119 -4.90 2.73 -17.26
C LEU A 119 -5.41 2.59 -15.81
N GLY A 120 -6.72 2.58 -15.61
CA GLY A 120 -7.35 2.30 -14.32
C GLY A 120 -7.03 0.90 -13.75
N THR A 121 -6.60 -0.05 -14.58
CA THR A 121 -6.16 -1.38 -14.13
C THR A 121 -4.87 -1.29 -13.29
N ILE A 122 -4.03 -0.27 -13.51
CA ILE A 122 -2.76 -0.08 -12.79
C ILE A 122 -2.96 0.00 -11.26
N PRO A 123 -3.64 1.02 -10.73
CA PRO A 123 -3.81 1.13 -9.29
C PRO A 123 -4.69 0.02 -8.71
N SER A 124 -5.62 -0.54 -9.52
CA SER A 124 -6.48 -1.65 -9.11
C SER A 124 -5.65 -2.89 -8.78
N LEU A 125 -4.67 -3.23 -9.63
CA LEU A 125 -3.76 -4.34 -9.36
C LEU A 125 -2.87 -4.06 -8.16
N LEU A 126 -2.36 -2.83 -8.02
CA LEU A 126 -1.50 -2.46 -6.89
C LEU A 126 -2.24 -2.65 -5.55
N ARG A 127 -3.49 -2.19 -5.46
CA ARG A 127 -4.33 -2.36 -4.27
C ARG A 127 -4.69 -3.83 -4.04
N TYR A 128 -5.00 -4.58 -5.09
CA TYR A 128 -5.24 -6.02 -4.98
C TYR A 128 -4.04 -6.75 -4.37
N LEU A 129 -2.84 -6.55 -4.93
CA LEU A 129 -1.60 -7.17 -4.44
C LEU A 129 -1.34 -6.78 -2.99
N TYR A 130 -1.52 -5.50 -2.65
CA TYR A 130 -1.44 -5.02 -1.27
C TYR A 130 -2.40 -5.80 -0.36
N SER A 131 -3.69 -5.89 -0.71
CA SER A 131 -4.71 -6.53 0.14
C SER A 131 -4.41 -8.01 0.42
N VAL A 132 -3.83 -8.72 -0.53
CA VAL A 132 -3.53 -10.15 -0.41
C VAL A 132 -2.21 -10.39 0.35
N ILE A 133 -1.19 -9.56 0.11
CA ILE A 133 0.12 -9.70 0.75
C ILE A 133 0.10 -9.19 2.19
N CYS A 134 -0.61 -8.10 2.44
CA CYS A 134 -0.77 -7.48 3.77
C CYS A 134 -1.88 -8.14 4.61
N LEU A 135 -2.34 -9.33 4.23
CA LEU A 135 -3.36 -10.04 4.98
C LEU A 135 -2.81 -10.53 6.33
N ARG A 136 -3.52 -10.21 7.42
CA ARG A 136 -3.22 -10.66 8.78
C ARG A 136 -4.32 -11.52 9.34
N ASP A 137 -3.93 -12.50 10.16
CA ASP A 137 -4.82 -13.21 11.07
C ASP A 137 -4.20 -13.26 12.47
N SER A 138 -4.97 -12.83 13.48
CA SER A 138 -4.55 -12.89 14.88
C SER A 138 -3.18 -12.24 15.15
N GLY A 139 -2.90 -11.12 14.47
CA GLY A 139 -1.64 -10.38 14.59
C GLY A 139 -0.46 -10.94 13.78
N ARG A 140 -0.63 -12.06 13.07
CA ARG A 140 0.42 -12.68 12.25
C ARG A 140 0.22 -12.36 10.78
N TRP A 141 1.32 -12.17 10.05
CA TRP A 141 1.28 -11.99 8.60
C TRP A 141 1.06 -13.33 7.90
N CYS A 142 -0.03 -13.44 7.13
CA CYS A 142 -0.31 -14.68 6.41
C CYS A 142 0.71 -14.97 5.33
N ASN A 143 1.29 -13.92 4.74
CA ASN A 143 2.36 -14.05 3.77
C ASN A 143 3.59 -14.77 4.37
N VAL A 144 3.95 -14.48 5.63
CA VAL A 144 5.03 -15.17 6.34
C VAL A 144 4.66 -16.63 6.62
N LEU A 145 3.44 -16.89 7.11
CA LEU A 145 2.96 -18.25 7.33
C LEU A 145 2.95 -19.08 6.04
N GLY A 146 2.57 -18.48 4.93
CA GLY A 146 2.63 -19.11 3.61
C GLY A 146 4.05 -19.47 3.20
N GLY A 147 5.02 -18.60 3.49
CA GLY A 147 6.44 -18.88 3.22
C GLY A 147 6.98 -20.06 4.03
N VAL A 148 6.56 -20.19 5.30
CA VAL A 148 6.93 -21.34 6.15
C VAL A 148 6.27 -22.62 5.64
N ALA A 149 4.99 -22.57 5.28
CA ALA A 149 4.26 -23.72 4.73
C ALA A 149 4.88 -24.19 3.39
N ALA A 150 5.29 -23.25 2.54
CA ALA A 150 5.96 -23.56 1.27
C ALA A 150 7.33 -24.24 1.50
N GLN A 151 8.15 -23.70 2.41
CA GLN A 151 9.46 -24.29 2.75
C GLN A 151 9.35 -25.69 3.35
N THR A 152 8.32 -25.96 4.16
CA THR A 152 8.09 -27.29 4.75
C THR A 152 7.57 -28.29 3.73
N SER A 153 6.79 -27.83 2.75
CA SER A 153 6.26 -28.68 1.68
C SER A 153 7.30 -28.99 0.58
N ASP A 154 8.26 -28.09 0.37
CA ASP A 154 9.37 -28.26 -0.57
C ASP A 154 10.70 -27.71 -0.01
N PRO A 155 11.38 -28.47 0.87
CA PRO A 155 12.64 -28.06 1.48
C PRO A 155 13.85 -28.09 0.52
N GLY A 156 13.67 -28.54 -0.72
CA GLY A 156 14.74 -28.70 -1.73
C GLY A 156 14.81 -27.58 -2.76
N SER A 157 13.74 -26.82 -2.94
CA SER A 157 13.70 -25.67 -3.86
C SER A 157 14.34 -24.44 -3.21
N LYS A 158 15.50 -24.03 -3.72
CA LYS A 158 16.15 -22.78 -3.30
C LYS A 158 15.17 -21.62 -3.50
N CYS A 159 14.68 -21.01 -2.41
CA CYS A 159 14.04 -19.71 -2.48
C CYS A 159 15.00 -18.76 -3.22
N PRO A 160 14.61 -18.09 -4.32
CA PRO A 160 15.48 -17.16 -5.00
C PRO A 160 15.92 -16.09 -3.99
N SER A 161 17.22 -16.03 -3.73
CA SER A 161 17.80 -15.07 -2.80
C SER A 161 17.50 -13.63 -3.24
N ASN A 162 17.30 -12.73 -2.27
CA ASN A 162 16.93 -11.31 -2.36
C ASN A 162 17.82 -10.38 -3.22
N ARG A 163 18.54 -10.88 -4.23
CA ARG A 163 19.54 -10.14 -5.01
C ARG A 163 19.19 -9.88 -6.48
N GLU A 164 17.93 -10.01 -6.86
CA GLU A 164 17.45 -9.52 -8.16
C GLU A 164 16.26 -8.57 -7.99
N ILE A 165 16.55 -7.49 -7.27
CA ILE A 165 15.75 -6.28 -7.28
C ILE A 165 16.30 -5.43 -8.43
N VAL A 166 16.10 -5.89 -9.65
CA VAL A 166 16.29 -5.05 -10.83
C VAL A 166 14.94 -4.45 -11.15
N VAL A 167 14.92 -3.13 -11.25
CA VAL A 167 13.78 -2.28 -11.60
C VAL A 167 13.17 -2.81 -12.89
N VAL A 168 12.01 -3.44 -12.76
CA VAL A 168 11.13 -3.80 -13.87
C VAL A 168 9.70 -3.44 -13.45
N GLN A 169 9.49 -2.15 -13.14
CA GLN A 169 8.16 -1.62 -12.79
C GLN A 169 7.20 -1.63 -14.00
N GLY A 170 7.70 -1.77 -15.24
CA GLY A 170 6.89 -1.86 -16.46
C GLY A 170 6.49 -3.29 -16.89
N LEU A 171 7.45 -4.22 -17.05
CA LEU A 171 7.13 -5.54 -17.67
C LEU A 171 6.35 -6.52 -16.79
N HIS A 172 6.30 -6.32 -15.46
CA HIS A 172 5.65 -7.28 -14.56
C HIS A 172 4.15 -7.03 -14.33
N PHE A 173 3.66 -5.85 -14.72
CA PHE A 173 2.24 -5.57 -14.75
C PHE A 173 1.53 -6.54 -15.72
N ARG A 174 2.09 -6.81 -16.90
CA ARG A 174 1.46 -7.66 -17.94
C ARG A 174 1.19 -9.10 -17.50
N LYS A 175 2.14 -9.81 -16.87
CA LYS A 175 1.90 -11.19 -16.42
C LYS A 175 0.86 -11.27 -15.31
N THR A 176 0.84 -10.29 -14.42
CA THR A 176 -0.08 -10.29 -13.27
C THR A 176 -1.46 -9.77 -13.67
N ALA A 177 -1.51 -8.76 -14.55
CA ALA A 177 -2.73 -8.21 -15.12
C ALA A 177 -3.37 -9.16 -16.14
N GLN A 178 -2.62 -9.82 -17.04
CA GLN A 178 -3.20 -10.85 -17.95
C GLN A 178 -3.74 -12.06 -17.20
N VAL A 179 -3.11 -12.44 -16.07
CA VAL A 179 -3.71 -13.42 -15.16
C VAL A 179 -5.02 -12.86 -14.60
N TYR A 180 -5.07 -11.58 -14.23
CA TYR A 180 -6.26 -10.90 -13.68
C TYR A 180 -7.40 -10.64 -14.70
N THR A 181 -7.13 -10.25 -15.93
CA THR A 181 -8.15 -10.00 -16.97
C THR A 181 -8.69 -11.29 -17.58
N ARG A 182 -7.88 -12.36 -17.71
CA ARG A 182 -8.44 -13.71 -17.94
C ARG A 182 -9.14 -14.29 -16.71
N ALA A 183 -8.80 -13.78 -15.53
CA ALA A 183 -9.43 -14.09 -14.26
C ALA A 183 -10.54 -13.10 -13.90
N ARG A 184 -11.62 -13.07 -14.69
CA ARG A 184 -12.95 -13.01 -14.05
C ARG A 184 -13.18 -14.35 -13.33
N LEU A 185 -12.29 -14.67 -12.38
CA LEU A 185 -12.20 -15.97 -11.73
C LEU A 185 -13.44 -16.11 -10.85
N PRO A 186 -14.17 -17.24 -10.96
CA PRO A 186 -15.18 -17.57 -9.98
C PRO A 186 -14.55 -17.56 -8.57
N GLN A 187 -15.33 -17.14 -7.56
CA GLN A 187 -14.94 -17.00 -6.14
C GLN A 187 -14.28 -18.24 -5.50
N THR A 188 -14.17 -19.36 -6.23
CA THR A 188 -13.58 -20.62 -5.80
C THR A 188 -12.06 -20.72 -6.00
N GLN A 189 -11.38 -19.77 -6.66
CA GLN A 189 -9.91 -19.66 -6.65
C GLN A 189 -9.44 -18.55 -5.70
N GLN A 190 -9.73 -18.70 -4.40
CA GLN A 190 -9.12 -17.85 -3.39
C GLN A 190 -7.60 -18.04 -3.41
N HIS A 191 -6.86 -16.93 -3.42
CA HIS A 191 -5.39 -16.96 -3.36
C HIS A 191 -4.93 -17.87 -2.21
N PRO A 192 -3.88 -18.70 -2.37
CA PRO A 192 -3.49 -19.70 -1.36
C PRO A 192 -3.30 -19.12 0.04
N LEU A 193 -2.90 -17.84 0.11
CA LEU A 193 -2.78 -17.10 1.37
C LEU A 193 -4.10 -17.02 2.16
N HIS A 194 -5.27 -16.91 1.52
CA HIS A 194 -6.56 -16.89 2.22
C HIS A 194 -6.83 -18.21 2.94
N ALA A 195 -6.57 -19.34 2.27
CA ALA A 195 -6.72 -20.67 2.87
C ALA A 195 -5.72 -20.89 4.02
N ILE A 196 -4.48 -20.42 3.85
CA ILE A 196 -3.43 -20.51 4.87
C ILE A 196 -3.76 -19.63 6.10
N CYS A 197 -4.27 -18.41 5.88
CA CYS A 197 -4.77 -17.57 6.98
C CYS A 197 -5.87 -18.28 7.77
N ALA A 198 -6.85 -18.86 7.06
CA ALA A 198 -8.02 -19.49 7.66
C ALA A 198 -7.66 -20.76 8.44
N SER A 199 -6.70 -21.54 7.95
CA SER A 199 -6.24 -22.77 8.61
C SER A 199 -5.40 -22.52 9.86
N SER A 200 -4.91 -21.30 10.10
CA SER A 200 -4.10 -20.96 11.28
C SER A 200 -4.92 -20.82 12.58
N LYS A 201 -6.24 -21.01 12.50
CA LYS A 201 -7.22 -21.00 13.60
C LYS A 201 -7.45 -22.37 14.27
N ALA A 202 -6.80 -23.43 13.79
CA ALA A 202 -6.93 -24.79 14.33
C ALA A 202 -5.81 -25.11 15.33
#